data_AF-A0AAV2AJW5-F1
#
_entry.id   AF-A0AAV2AJW5-F1
#
_cell.length_a   1.000
_cell.length_b   1.000
_cell.length_c   1.000
_cell.angle_alpha   90.00
_cell.angle_beta   90.00
_cell.angle_gamma   90.00
#
_symmetry.space_group_name_H-M   'P 1'
#
loop_
_entity.id
_entity.type
_entity.pdbx_description
1 polymer ?
#
loop_
_entity_poly.entity_id
_entity_poly.type
_entity_poly.pdbx_seq_one_letter_code
_entity_poly.pdbx_strand_id
1 'polypeptide(L)'
;MKFVCFCALLLIFSNLCEAAVKGSAAQRGKRVEEGDCKCPRKHKKPIDCAEVLENGNTRSGMYTIWPRSRLSDGSWIAVYLVTDGGGWTVIQRRCQYGNGEDYFVKNWNEYKNGFVKIKKEFWLGNDNIHSLTNQGHYSARFDMRNESQTSVFAVYENFWIGNEESKYRIHLSEYSGTADIIMKTKSIP
;
A
#
# COMPACT_ATOMS: atom_id res chain seq x y z
N MET A 1 5.89 10.54 -23.13
CA MET A 1 6.75 10.26 -21.95
C MET A 1 6.55 8.81 -21.56
N LYS A 2 7.61 8.01 -21.65
CA LYS A 2 7.63 6.65 -21.10
C LYS A 2 8.10 6.74 -19.65
N PHE A 3 7.39 6.09 -18.74
CA PHE A 3 7.79 5.97 -17.34
C PHE A 3 8.56 4.65 -17.16
N VAL A 4 9.74 4.73 -16.56
CA VAL A 4 10.63 3.56 -16.33
C VAL A 4 10.32 2.85 -15.02
N CYS A 5 9.63 3.51 -14.09
CA CYS A 5 9.03 2.87 -12.93
C CYS A 5 7.79 3.63 -12.43
N PHE A 6 6.79 2.89 -11.98
CA PHE A 6 5.51 3.35 -11.46
C PHE A 6 5.11 2.44 -10.30
N CYS A 7 4.74 2.99 -9.15
CA CYS A 7 4.33 2.23 -7.97
C CYS A 7 3.11 2.90 -7.33
N ALA A 8 2.09 2.11 -7.01
CA ALA A 8 0.90 2.57 -6.29
C ALA A 8 0.87 1.95 -4.89
N LEU A 9 0.69 2.81 -3.89
CA LEU A 9 0.79 2.49 -2.48
C LEU A 9 -0.49 2.94 -1.76
N LEU A 10 -0.96 2.14 -0.81
CA LEU A 10 -2.06 2.49 0.10
C LEU A 10 -1.54 2.71 1.52
N LEU A 11 -2.05 3.76 2.16
CA LEU A 11 -1.91 4.03 3.60
C LEU A 11 -3.28 4.31 4.21
N ILE A 12 -3.45 3.97 5.48
CA ILE A 12 -4.59 4.47 6.27
C ILE A 12 -4.26 5.88 6.75
N PHE A 13 -5.26 6.76 6.74
CA PHE A 13 -5.24 8.01 7.48
C PHE A 13 -5.28 7.72 8.99
N SER A 14 -4.15 7.26 9.54
CA SER A 14 -3.94 7.40 10.98
C SER A 14 -3.70 8.89 11.17
N ASN A 15 -4.60 9.56 11.89
CA ASN A 15 -4.35 10.93 12.35
C ASN A 15 -2.89 11.01 12.78
N LEU A 16 -2.10 11.85 12.11
CA LEU A 16 -0.84 12.38 12.63
C LEU A 16 -1.16 13.31 13.81
N CYS A 17 -1.83 12.77 14.83
CA CYS A 17 -2.08 13.42 16.09
C CYS A 17 -1.97 12.37 17.20
N GLU A 18 -0.92 12.55 18.00
CA GLU A 18 -0.66 11.93 19.30
C GLU A 18 -0.27 10.44 19.33
N ALA A 19 0.98 10.16 18.95
CA ALA A 19 1.82 9.37 19.85
C ALA A 19 2.30 10.26 21.01
N ALA A 20 1.36 10.77 21.82
CA ALA A 20 1.68 11.34 23.11
C ALA A 20 2.00 10.16 24.04
N VAL A 21 3.28 10.03 24.36
CA VAL A 21 3.80 9.15 25.42
C VAL A 21 3.00 9.43 26.70
N LYS A 22 1.97 8.62 26.98
CA LYS A 22 1.38 8.55 28.31
C LYS A 22 2.23 7.60 29.14
N GLY A 23 3.22 8.18 29.81
CA GLY A 23 3.86 7.54 30.95
C GLY A 23 2.80 7.26 32.03
N SER A 24 2.82 6.05 32.58
CA SER A 24 2.13 5.76 33.84
C SER A 24 2.91 4.71 34.64
N ALA A 25 3.30 5.16 35.83
CA ALA A 25 3.59 4.46 37.07
C ALA A 25 4.52 3.23 37.07
N ALA A 26 5.67 3.45 37.72
CA ALA A 26 6.58 2.42 38.17
C ALA A 26 5.89 1.35 39.04
N GLN A 27 6.16 0.08 38.75
CA GLN A 27 6.07 -1.00 39.73
C GLN A 27 7.41 -1.75 39.81
N ARG A 28 7.67 -2.18 41.04
CA ARG A 28 8.94 -2.53 41.65
C ARG A 28 9.46 -3.90 41.18
N GLY A 29 10.64 -3.88 40.56
CA GLY A 29 11.68 -4.92 40.49
C GLY A 29 11.31 -6.40 40.48
N LYS A 30 11.50 -7.05 39.32
CA LYS A 30 12.11 -8.39 39.24
C LYS A 30 13.23 -8.37 38.20
N ARG A 31 14.37 -8.96 38.54
CA ARG A 31 15.53 -9.16 37.66
C ARG A 31 15.12 -10.17 36.59
N VAL A 32 15.05 -9.77 35.33
CA VAL A 32 14.76 -10.65 34.18
C VAL A 32 16.09 -10.96 33.52
N GLU A 33 16.39 -12.25 33.34
CA GLU A 33 17.56 -12.71 32.59
C GLU A 33 17.50 -12.24 31.14
N GLU A 34 18.66 -11.95 30.57
CA GLU A 34 18.82 -11.39 29.23
C GLU A 34 18.31 -12.37 28.16
N GLY A 35 17.06 -12.17 27.74
CA GLY A 35 16.39 -12.87 26.67
C GLY A 35 15.49 -11.91 25.90
N ASP A 36 15.67 -11.87 24.58
CA ASP A 36 14.94 -11.09 23.57
C ASP A 36 13.67 -10.37 24.08
N CYS A 37 13.75 -9.05 24.27
CA CYS A 37 12.58 -8.22 24.53
C CYS A 37 11.64 -8.20 23.30
N LYS A 38 10.76 -9.19 23.16
CA LYS A 38 9.69 -9.17 22.16
C LYS A 38 8.45 -8.52 22.79
N CYS A 39 8.13 -7.30 22.33
CA CYS A 39 6.84 -6.69 22.62
C CYS A 39 5.71 -7.61 22.10
N PRO A 40 4.63 -7.83 22.88
CA PRO A 40 3.50 -8.61 22.40
C PRO A 40 2.90 -7.95 21.14
N ARG A 41 2.57 -8.76 20.13
CA ARG A 41 1.97 -8.27 18.88
C ARG A 41 0.63 -7.58 19.19
N LYS A 42 0.49 -6.32 18.74
CA LYS A 42 -0.73 -5.52 18.87
C LYS A 42 -1.88 -6.11 18.05
N HIS A 43 -1.57 -6.59 16.84
CA HIS A 43 -2.55 -7.12 15.88
C HIS A 43 -2.29 -8.59 15.60
N LYS A 44 -3.19 -9.47 16.05
CA LYS A 44 -3.08 -10.92 15.78
C LYS A 44 -3.24 -11.27 14.30
N LYS A 45 -4.12 -10.54 13.61
CA LYS A 45 -4.41 -10.65 12.18
C LYS A 45 -4.40 -9.25 11.58
N PRO A 46 -3.22 -8.72 11.21
CA PRO A 46 -3.12 -7.38 10.66
C PRO A 46 -3.94 -7.26 9.37
N ILE A 47 -4.74 -6.22 9.23
CA ILE A 47 -5.67 -6.07 8.10
C ILE A 47 -5.02 -5.41 6.87
N ASP A 48 -3.83 -4.84 7.06
CA ASP A 48 -3.01 -4.16 6.06
C ASP A 48 -1.55 -4.04 6.54
N CYS A 49 -0.71 -3.45 5.69
CA CYS A 49 0.70 -3.21 5.97
C CYS A 49 0.97 -2.20 7.10
N ALA A 50 0.02 -1.31 7.45
CA ALA A 50 0.18 -0.37 8.56
C ALA A 50 0.10 -1.12 9.89
N GLU A 51 -0.87 -2.03 10.05
CA GLU A 51 -0.93 -2.89 11.25
C GLU A 51 0.25 -3.89 11.32
N VAL A 52 0.78 -4.33 10.17
CA VAL A 52 2.03 -5.11 10.12
C VAL A 52 3.20 -4.30 10.69
N LEU A 53 3.32 -3.02 10.31
CA LEU A 53 4.34 -2.11 10.83
C LEU A 53 4.15 -1.85 12.33
N GLU A 54 2.91 -1.64 12.80
CA GLU A 54 2.60 -1.46 14.22
C GLU A 54 2.96 -2.69 15.08
N ASN A 55 3.00 -3.88 14.48
CA ASN A 55 3.53 -5.10 15.10
C ASN A 55 5.07 -5.14 15.18
N GLY A 56 5.76 -4.06 14.78
CA GLY A 56 7.22 -3.94 14.81
C GLY A 56 7.93 -4.45 13.56
N ASN A 57 7.20 -4.78 12.49
CA ASN A 57 7.82 -5.25 11.24
C ASN A 57 8.31 -4.06 10.41
N THR A 58 9.61 -3.80 10.44
CA THR A 58 10.25 -2.65 9.77
C THR A 58 10.97 -3.02 8.48
N ARG A 59 10.88 -4.27 8.02
CA ARG A 59 11.54 -4.73 6.79
C ARG A 59 10.55 -4.71 5.63
N SER A 60 10.91 -4.03 4.54
CA SER A 60 10.14 -4.13 3.30
C SER A 60 10.18 -5.56 2.75
N GLY A 61 9.05 -6.08 2.28
CA GLY A 61 8.97 -7.47 1.85
C GLY A 61 7.55 -8.00 1.73
N MET A 62 7.43 -9.31 1.54
CA MET A 62 6.11 -9.96 1.47
C MET A 62 5.59 -10.24 2.87
N TYR A 63 4.34 -9.87 3.11
CA TYR A 63 3.62 -10.12 4.35
C TYR A 63 2.23 -10.68 4.07
N THR A 64 1.65 -11.29 5.10
CA THR A 64 0.29 -11.80 5.08
C THR A 64 -0.59 -10.87 5.90
N ILE A 65 -1.73 -10.50 5.33
CA ILE A 65 -2.74 -9.65 5.97
C ILE A 65 -4.13 -10.29 5.83
N TRP A 66 -5.08 -9.84 6.66
CA TRP A 66 -6.46 -10.34 6.72
C TRP A 66 -7.46 -9.20 6.58
N PRO A 67 -7.75 -8.74 5.35
CA PRO A 67 -8.71 -7.67 5.14
C PRO A 67 -10.10 -8.03 5.69
N ARG A 68 -10.82 -7.05 6.23
CA ARG A 68 -12.14 -7.24 6.90
C ARG A 68 -13.31 -7.43 5.92
N SER A 69 -13.04 -7.55 4.63
CA SER A 69 -14.07 -7.62 3.58
C SER A 69 -14.86 -8.93 3.61
N ARG A 70 -16.13 -8.86 3.21
CA ARG A 70 -16.94 -10.08 2.97
C ARG A 70 -16.43 -10.88 1.77
N LEU A 71 -15.75 -10.23 0.81
CA LEU A 71 -15.16 -10.91 -0.33
C LEU A 71 -13.96 -11.78 0.06
N SER A 72 -13.21 -11.40 1.10
CA SER A 72 -12.09 -12.21 1.59
C SER A 72 -12.57 -13.37 2.46
N ASP A 73 -13.80 -13.38 2.98
CA ASP A 73 -14.36 -14.43 3.86
C ASP A 73 -13.39 -14.86 4.99
N GLY A 74 -12.69 -13.88 5.58
CA GLY A 74 -11.67 -14.13 6.61
C GLY A 74 -10.39 -14.81 6.11
N SER A 75 -10.24 -15.01 4.81
CA SER A 75 -9.03 -15.45 4.13
C SER A 75 -7.95 -14.38 4.16
N TRP A 76 -6.71 -14.84 4.11
CA TRP A 76 -5.56 -13.97 4.04
C TRP A 76 -5.18 -13.66 2.59
N ILE A 77 -4.53 -12.52 2.40
CA ILE A 77 -3.88 -12.17 1.13
C ILE A 77 -2.40 -11.87 1.35
N ALA A 78 -1.59 -12.12 0.32
CA ALA A 78 -0.18 -11.75 0.32
C ALA A 78 -0.01 -10.34 -0.25
N VAL A 79 0.73 -9.48 0.44
CA VAL A 79 1.01 -8.10 0.03
C VAL A 79 2.49 -7.79 0.14
N TYR A 80 2.94 -6.78 -0.61
CA TYR A 80 4.27 -6.23 -0.44
C TYR A 80 4.20 -4.98 0.45
N LEU A 81 4.87 -5.04 1.61
CA LEU A 81 5.10 -3.91 2.50
C LEU A 81 6.30 -3.10 2.00
N VAL A 82 6.13 -1.77 1.90
CA VAL A 82 7.24 -0.82 1.83
C VAL A 82 7.25 0.00 3.11
N THR A 83 8.40 -0.01 3.80
CA THR A 83 8.61 0.62 5.11
C THR A 83 9.23 2.02 5.03
N ASP A 84 9.57 2.48 3.83
CA ASP A 84 10.23 3.77 3.58
C ASP A 84 9.27 4.94 3.90
N GLY A 85 9.28 5.37 5.17
CA GLY A 85 8.44 6.44 5.69
C GLY A 85 7.00 6.04 6.05
N GLY A 86 6.64 4.75 6.09
CA GLY A 86 5.28 4.32 6.46
C GLY A 86 5.01 2.83 6.31
N GLY A 87 3.79 2.38 6.61
CA GLY A 87 3.34 1.00 6.48
C GLY A 87 2.58 0.75 5.17
N TRP A 88 3.22 0.99 4.04
CA TRP A 88 2.54 1.04 2.76
C TRP A 88 2.18 -0.34 2.21
N THR A 89 0.91 -0.52 1.83
CA THR A 89 0.47 -1.69 1.06
C THR A 89 0.63 -1.40 -0.43
N VAL A 90 1.56 -2.08 -1.12
CA VAL A 90 1.74 -1.89 -2.56
C VAL A 90 0.63 -2.63 -3.32
N ILE A 91 -0.17 -1.91 -4.10
CA ILE A 91 -1.25 -2.50 -4.94
C ILE A 91 -0.83 -2.74 -6.38
N GLN A 92 0.16 -1.97 -6.85
CA GLN A 92 0.72 -2.11 -8.18
C GLN A 92 2.19 -1.70 -8.16
N ARG A 93 3.01 -2.41 -8.92
CA ARG A 93 4.37 -1.99 -9.25
C ARG A 93 4.68 -2.34 -10.71
N ARG A 94 5.26 -1.40 -11.44
CA ARG A 94 5.81 -1.57 -12.79
C ARG A 94 7.16 -0.90 -12.81
N CYS A 95 8.23 -1.58 -13.21
CA CYS A 95 9.48 -0.93 -13.58
C CYS A 95 10.13 -1.71 -14.71
N GLN A 96 11.10 -1.14 -15.41
CA GLN A 96 11.77 -1.81 -16.54
C GLN A 96 12.66 -2.99 -16.10
N TYR A 97 12.06 -4.09 -15.66
CA TYR A 97 12.71 -5.34 -15.24
C TYR A 97 12.91 -6.32 -16.41
N GLY A 98 12.91 -5.82 -17.65
CA GLY A 98 13.08 -6.61 -18.88
C GLY A 98 11.80 -7.25 -19.43
N ASN A 99 10.62 -6.91 -18.89
CA ASN A 99 9.34 -7.35 -19.45
C ASN A 99 8.94 -6.51 -20.70
N GLY A 100 8.17 -7.11 -21.60
CA GLY A 100 7.65 -6.44 -22.81
C GLY A 100 6.65 -5.33 -22.48
N GLU A 101 6.41 -4.42 -23.44
CA GLU A 101 5.46 -3.31 -23.26
C GLU A 101 4.02 -3.80 -23.03
N ASP A 102 3.69 -4.99 -23.54
CA ASP A 102 2.41 -5.68 -23.44
C ASP A 102 2.25 -6.50 -22.14
N TYR A 103 3.20 -6.43 -21.21
CA TYR A 103 3.18 -7.25 -19.99
C TYR A 103 1.93 -7.04 -19.13
N PHE A 104 1.31 -5.85 -19.19
CA PHE A 104 0.07 -5.51 -18.49
C PHE A 104 -1.18 -5.59 -19.40
N VAL A 105 -1.05 -6.06 -20.65
CA VAL A 105 -2.21 -6.44 -21.46
C VAL A 105 -2.71 -7.76 -20.90
N LYS A 106 -3.82 -7.69 -20.17
CA LYS A 106 -4.41 -8.78 -19.40
C LYS A 106 -5.92 -8.74 -19.53
N ASN A 107 -6.55 -9.90 -19.40
CA ASN A 107 -8.01 -10.00 -19.47
C ASN A 107 -8.66 -9.57 -18.15
N TRP A 108 -10.00 -9.50 -18.16
CA TRP A 108 -10.79 -9.09 -16.99
C TRP A 108 -10.51 -9.94 -15.76
N ASN A 109 -10.47 -11.27 -15.93
CA ASN A 109 -10.28 -12.20 -14.82
C ASN A 109 -8.88 -12.08 -14.21
N GLU A 110 -7.86 -11.79 -15.01
CA GLU A 110 -6.50 -11.51 -14.51
C GLU A 110 -6.45 -10.20 -13.71
N TYR A 111 -7.10 -9.13 -14.17
CA TYR A 111 -7.19 -7.89 -13.39
C TYR A 111 -8.02 -8.03 -12.11
N LYS A 112 -9.08 -8.84 -12.16
CA LYS A 112 -9.91 -9.17 -11.00
C LYS A 112 -9.10 -9.87 -9.91
N ASN A 113 -8.44 -10.98 -10.26
CA ASN A 113 -7.73 -11.83 -9.29
C ASN A 113 -6.31 -11.34 -8.97
N GLY A 114 -5.74 -10.49 -9.83
CA GLY A 114 -4.34 -10.10 -9.76
C GLY A 114 -3.45 -11.02 -10.59
N PHE A 115 -2.25 -10.53 -10.92
CA PHE A 115 -1.29 -11.27 -11.71
C PHE A 115 0.15 -10.92 -11.31
N VAL A 116 1.07 -11.80 -11.72
CA VAL A 116 2.53 -11.76 -11.50
C VAL A 116 3.00 -12.04 -10.05
N LYS A 117 4.31 -12.23 -9.92
CA LYS A 117 5.05 -12.32 -8.66
C LYS A 117 5.20 -10.94 -8.01
N ILE A 118 4.57 -10.78 -6.85
CA ILE A 118 4.54 -9.61 -5.95
C ILE A 118 5.92 -8.97 -5.64
N LYS A 119 7.04 -9.62 -5.99
CA LYS A 119 8.41 -9.09 -5.77
C LYS A 119 8.93 -8.17 -6.88
N LYS A 120 8.42 -8.26 -8.11
CA LYS A 120 8.93 -7.48 -9.27
C LYS A 120 7.86 -6.51 -9.75
N GLU A 121 7.21 -6.82 -10.85
CA GLU A 121 6.02 -6.12 -11.33
C GLU A 121 4.81 -6.93 -10.92
N PHE A 122 3.71 -6.30 -10.55
CA PHE A 122 2.48 -7.01 -10.24
C PHE A 122 1.28 -6.09 -10.20
N TRP A 123 0.11 -6.72 -10.25
CA TRP A 123 -1.17 -6.13 -9.91
C TRP A 123 -1.81 -6.98 -8.81
N LEU A 124 -2.18 -6.36 -7.69
CA LEU A 124 -2.71 -7.08 -6.52
C LEU A 124 -4.05 -7.78 -6.79
N GLY A 125 -4.82 -7.29 -7.76
CA GLY A 125 -6.16 -7.78 -8.08
C GLY A 125 -7.25 -6.84 -7.59
N ASN A 126 -8.24 -6.57 -8.44
CA ASN A 126 -9.31 -5.61 -8.14
C ASN A 126 -10.15 -6.03 -6.93
N ASP A 127 -10.42 -7.33 -6.74
CA ASP A 127 -11.17 -7.80 -5.56
C ASP A 127 -10.41 -7.53 -4.26
N ASN A 128 -9.08 -7.69 -4.29
CA ASN A 128 -8.20 -7.42 -3.16
C ASN A 128 -8.10 -5.91 -2.89
N ILE A 129 -7.95 -5.10 -3.95
CA ILE A 129 -7.89 -3.64 -3.82
C ILE A 129 -9.22 -3.11 -3.30
N HIS A 130 -10.37 -3.58 -3.82
CA HIS A 130 -11.70 -3.23 -3.32
C HIS A 130 -11.82 -3.58 -1.84
N SER A 131 -11.43 -4.80 -1.46
CA SER A 131 -11.49 -5.26 -0.07
C SER A 131 -10.65 -4.40 0.87
N LEU A 132 -9.45 -3.99 0.44
CA LEU A 132 -8.59 -3.11 1.21
C LEU A 132 -9.17 -1.71 1.32
N THR A 133 -9.57 -1.09 0.22
CA THR A 133 -9.96 0.32 0.25
C THR A 133 -11.33 0.58 0.86
N ASN A 134 -12.16 -0.46 1.00
CA ASN A 134 -13.51 -0.35 1.57
C ASN A 134 -13.59 -0.81 3.03
N GLN A 135 -12.46 -1.13 3.68
CA GLN A 135 -12.43 -1.49 5.10
C GLN A 135 -12.18 -0.30 6.06
N GLY A 136 -12.00 0.90 5.51
CA GLY A 136 -11.72 2.14 6.26
C GLY A 136 -11.39 3.30 5.32
N HIS A 137 -10.75 4.34 5.85
CA HIS A 137 -10.25 5.48 5.07
C HIS A 137 -8.83 5.22 4.59
N TYR A 138 -8.66 5.20 3.27
CA TYR A 138 -7.37 4.95 2.63
C TYR A 138 -6.97 6.11 1.74
N SER A 139 -5.71 6.49 1.84
CA SER A 139 -5.04 7.38 0.90
C SER A 139 -4.22 6.55 -0.08
N ALA A 140 -4.19 6.99 -1.34
CA ALA A 140 -3.35 6.38 -2.37
C ALA A 140 -2.22 7.31 -2.76
N ARG A 141 -1.00 6.77 -2.83
CA ARG A 141 0.17 7.45 -3.37
C ARG A 141 0.64 6.74 -4.64
N PHE A 142 0.85 7.51 -5.69
CA PHE A 142 1.38 7.06 -6.98
C PHE A 142 2.76 7.67 -7.19
N ASP A 143 3.81 6.85 -7.09
CA ASP A 143 5.18 7.25 -7.38
C ASP A 143 5.51 6.92 -8.84
N MET A 144 6.06 7.89 -9.57
CA MET A 144 6.35 7.77 -11.00
C MET A 144 7.76 8.26 -11.28
N ARG A 145 8.51 7.52 -12.09
CA ARG A 145 9.86 7.89 -12.53
C ARG A 145 9.97 7.82 -14.04
N ASN A 146 10.48 8.90 -14.65
CA ASN A 146 10.73 8.96 -16.10
C ASN A 146 12.14 8.44 -16.46
N GLU A 147 12.41 8.31 -17.76
CA GLU A 147 13.72 7.89 -18.30
C GLU A 147 14.86 8.82 -17.87
N SER A 148 14.59 10.12 -17.72
CA SER A 148 15.52 11.13 -17.22
C SER A 148 15.74 11.07 -15.70
N GLN A 149 15.25 10.01 -15.04
CA GLN A 149 15.34 9.75 -13.60
C GLN A 149 14.64 10.77 -12.70
N THR A 150 13.81 11.64 -13.26
CA THR A 150 12.94 12.53 -12.49
C THR A 150 11.82 11.71 -11.86
N SER A 151 11.74 11.78 -10.53
CA SER A 151 10.67 11.16 -9.75
C SER A 151 9.63 12.20 -9.35
N VAL A 152 8.37 11.89 -9.56
CA VAL A 152 7.23 12.67 -9.07
C VAL A 152 6.26 11.76 -8.34
N PHE A 153 5.39 12.35 -7.54
CA PHE A 153 4.34 11.61 -6.86
C PHE A 153 3.00 12.34 -6.90
N ALA A 154 1.92 11.59 -6.81
CA ALA A 154 0.56 12.06 -6.60
C ALA A 154 -0.01 11.36 -5.36
N VAL A 155 -0.62 12.11 -4.45
CA VAL A 155 -1.35 11.59 -3.30
C VAL A 155 -2.81 12.00 -3.42
N TYR A 156 -3.70 11.08 -3.11
CA TYR A 156 -5.13 11.32 -2.95
C TYR A 156 -5.54 10.87 -1.56
N GLU A 157 -6.15 11.75 -0.77
CA GLU A 157 -6.45 11.47 0.64
C GLU A 157 -7.54 10.42 0.81
N ASN A 158 -8.58 10.45 -0.03
CA ASN A 158 -9.57 9.38 -0.09
C ASN A 158 -9.49 8.64 -1.43
N PHE A 159 -9.15 7.36 -1.34
CA PHE A 159 -9.08 6.43 -2.45
C PHE A 159 -9.87 5.17 -2.12
N TRP A 160 -10.81 4.83 -2.99
CA TRP A 160 -11.44 3.54 -3.01
C TRP A 160 -11.93 3.17 -4.39
N ILE A 161 -12.14 1.88 -4.59
CA ILE A 161 -12.76 1.36 -5.82
C ILE A 161 -14.06 0.65 -5.49
N GLY A 162 -15.05 0.73 -6.39
CA GLY A 162 -16.28 -0.03 -6.28
C GLY A 162 -16.08 -1.54 -6.48
N ASN A 163 -17.14 -2.32 -6.30
CA ASN A 163 -17.14 -3.78 -6.53
C ASN A 163 -17.18 -4.12 -8.04
N GLU A 164 -17.19 -5.42 -8.37
CA GLU A 164 -17.25 -5.88 -9.76
C GLU A 164 -18.51 -5.41 -10.51
N GLU A 165 -19.67 -5.37 -9.85
CA GLU A 165 -20.94 -4.91 -10.44
C GLU A 165 -20.86 -3.44 -10.89
N SER A 166 -20.16 -2.62 -10.10
CA SER A 166 -19.84 -1.23 -10.43
C SER A 166 -18.61 -1.07 -11.35
N LYS A 167 -18.09 -2.18 -11.89
CA LYS A 167 -16.92 -2.26 -12.77
C LYS A 167 -15.65 -1.70 -12.15
N TYR A 168 -15.49 -1.86 -10.83
CA TYR A 168 -14.34 -1.36 -10.07
C TYR A 168 -14.09 0.14 -10.27
N ARG A 169 -15.14 0.94 -10.37
CA ARG A 169 -15.04 2.38 -10.57
C ARG A 169 -14.15 3.00 -9.49
N ILE A 170 -13.17 3.79 -9.91
CA ILE A 170 -12.24 4.49 -9.01
C ILE A 170 -12.89 5.77 -8.48
N HIS A 171 -12.71 6.02 -7.18
CA HIS A 171 -13.11 7.23 -6.48
C HIS A 171 -11.87 7.87 -5.83
N LEU A 172 -11.67 9.15 -6.10
CA LEU A 172 -10.51 9.94 -5.68
C LEU A 172 -10.99 11.29 -5.16
N SER A 173 -10.46 11.75 -4.02
CA SER A 173 -10.59 13.14 -3.56
C SER A 173 -9.27 13.67 -3.00
N GLU A 174 -9.21 15.00 -2.82
CA GLU A 174 -8.08 15.75 -2.23
C GLU A 174 -6.72 15.35 -2.79
N TYR A 175 -6.41 15.92 -3.94
CA TYR A 175 -5.13 15.72 -4.60
C TYR A 175 -4.03 16.60 -3.98
N SER A 176 -2.86 16.01 -3.80
CA SER A 176 -1.61 16.72 -3.54
C SER A 176 -0.43 16.03 -4.23
N GLY A 177 0.67 16.74 -4.43
CA GLY A 177 1.92 16.16 -4.93
C GLY A 177 2.56 16.94 -6.08
N THR A 178 3.60 16.36 -6.64
CA THR A 178 4.47 16.97 -7.65
C THR A 178 4.19 16.45 -9.07
N ALA A 179 3.27 15.51 -9.24
CA ALA A 179 2.89 14.97 -10.54
C ALA A 179 2.38 16.05 -11.50
N ASP A 180 1.80 17.14 -10.97
CA ASP A 180 1.42 18.33 -11.73
C ASP A 180 2.57 18.93 -12.54
N ILE A 181 3.81 18.84 -12.05
CA ILE A 181 4.99 19.39 -12.71
C ILE A 181 5.22 18.70 -14.06
N ILE A 182 4.85 17.43 -14.15
CA ILE A 182 4.94 16.63 -15.38
C ILE A 182 3.69 16.78 -16.25
N MET A 183 2.50 16.95 -15.65
CA MET A 183 1.27 17.14 -16.44
C MET A 183 1.19 18.54 -17.07
N LYS A 184 1.69 19.58 -16.39
CA LYS A 184 1.69 20.98 -16.88
C LYS A 184 2.79 21.30 -17.88
N THR A 185 3.90 20.54 -17.90
CA THR A 185 4.97 20.71 -18.90
C THR A 185 4.57 20.28 -20.32
N LYS A 186 3.35 19.77 -20.53
CA LYS A 186 2.82 19.39 -21.85
C LYS A 186 1.85 20.41 -22.45
N SER A 187 1.64 21.55 -21.80
CA SER A 187 0.91 22.71 -22.33
C SER A 187 1.89 23.87 -22.56
N ILE A 188 2.76 23.70 -23.56
CA ILE A 188 3.54 24.77 -24.21
C ILE A 188 3.46 24.41 -25.71
N PRO A 189 3.06 25.36 -26.57
CA PRO A 189 1.97 25.23 -27.56
C PRO A 189 2.17 24.21 -28.68
#